data_AF-A0ABD6IZH6-F1
#
_entry.id   AF-A0ABD6IZH6-F1
#
_cell.length_a   1.000
_cell.length_b   1.000
_cell.length_c   1.000
_cell.angle_alpha   90.00
_cell.angle_beta   90.00
_cell.angle_gamma   90.00
#
_symmetry.space_group_name_H-M   'P 1'
#
loop_
_entity.id
_entity.type
_entity.pdbx_description
1 polymer ?
#
loop_
_entity_poly.entity_id
_entity_poly.type
_entity_poly.pdbx_seq_one_letter_code
_entity_poly.pdbx_strand_id
1 'polypeptide(L)'
;MAASETVELVLGEHSPLPESAADVVDLVRLLRGHVAQLGARTAPGIPELMRAQRLCSDRIPEGYVPSRVYLVSLARATRDLMAHVERGSPAPISVNGGQRHRMPTVNVVRGTILALALACLVLAASLPWT
;
A
#
# COMPACT_ATOMS: atom_id res chain seq x y z
N MET A 1 5.66 -14.44 5.45
CA MET A 1 6.55 -13.27 5.39
C MET A 1 5.72 -12.06 5.04
N ALA A 2 5.85 -10.99 5.82
CA ALA A 2 5.12 -9.75 5.61
C ALA A 2 5.76 -8.89 4.51
N ALA A 3 4.98 -7.96 3.96
CA ALA A 3 5.47 -7.00 2.97
C ALA A 3 6.56 -6.08 3.56
N SER A 4 6.41 -5.65 4.82
CA SER A 4 7.40 -4.86 5.55
C SER A 4 8.72 -5.58 5.72
N GLU A 5 8.70 -6.84 6.16
CA GLU A 5 9.89 -7.70 6.29
C GLU A 5 10.63 -7.83 4.96
N THR A 6 9.90 -8.04 3.86
CA THR A 6 10.49 -8.17 2.52
C THR A 6 11.13 -6.87 2.06
N VAL A 7 10.48 -5.73 2.32
CA VAL A 7 11.03 -4.41 2.00
C VAL A 7 12.28 -4.14 2.83
N GLU A 8 12.30 -4.52 4.10
CA GLU A 8 13.46 -4.37 4.99
C GLU A 8 14.64 -5.24 4.51
N LEU A 9 14.38 -6.45 3.99
CA LEU A 9 15.42 -7.27 3.37
C LEU A 9 16.05 -6.63 2.12
N VAL A 10 15.39 -5.66 1.49
CA VAL A 10 15.92 -5.00 0.28
C VAL A 10 16.49 -3.62 0.57
N LEU A 11 15.85 -2.86 1.46
CA LEU A 11 16.16 -1.46 1.74
C LEU A 11 16.86 -1.24 3.09
N GLY A 12 16.90 -2.25 3.96
CA GLY A 12 17.52 -2.16 5.27
C GLY A 12 19.02 -1.96 5.16
N GLU A 13 19.56 -1.07 6.00
CA GLU A 13 20.98 -0.69 5.97
C GLU A 13 21.93 -1.86 6.28
N HIS A 14 21.44 -2.83 7.07
CA HIS A 14 22.19 -4.03 7.45
C HIS A 14 21.72 -5.29 6.73
N SER A 15 20.85 -5.14 5.72
CA SER A 15 20.34 -6.30 5.03
C SER A 15 21.43 -6.98 4.19
N PRO A 16 21.56 -8.32 4.23
CA PRO A 16 22.46 -9.02 3.35
C PRO A 16 22.09 -8.77 1.89
N LEU A 17 23.11 -8.63 1.04
CA LEU A 17 22.91 -8.53 -0.39
C LEU A 17 22.48 -9.88 -0.95
N PRO A 18 21.55 -9.92 -1.92
CA PRO A 18 21.22 -11.15 -2.61
C PRO A 18 22.48 -11.70 -3.30
N GLU A 19 22.76 -12.98 -3.09
CA GLU A 19 24.00 -13.64 -3.51
C GLU A 19 24.01 -13.90 -5.03
N SER A 20 22.83 -14.07 -5.63
CA SER A 20 22.67 -14.38 -7.04
C SER A 20 21.56 -13.57 -7.72
N ALA A 21 21.56 -13.60 -9.06
CA ALA A 21 20.47 -13.02 -9.85
C ALA A 21 19.14 -13.79 -9.67
N ALA A 22 19.20 -15.09 -9.33
CA ALA A 22 18.00 -15.88 -9.03
C ALA A 22 17.31 -15.38 -7.76
N ASP A 23 18.09 -15.09 -6.70
CA ASP A 23 17.56 -14.54 -5.44
C ASP A 23 16.89 -13.19 -5.65
N VAL A 24 17.48 -12.35 -6.52
CA VAL A 24 16.88 -11.06 -6.91
C VAL A 24 15.52 -11.28 -7.58
N VAL A 25 15.43 -12.24 -8.51
CA VAL A 25 14.17 -12.57 -9.22
C VAL A 25 13.11 -13.07 -8.25
N ASP A 26 13.47 -13.89 -7.27
CA ASP A 26 12.53 -14.42 -6.29
C ASP A 26 12.03 -13.33 -5.34
N LEU A 27 12.90 -12.43 -4.88
CA LEU A 27 12.51 -11.25 -4.12
C LEU A 27 11.60 -10.31 -4.94
N VAL A 28 11.87 -10.13 -6.24
CA VAL A 28 11.00 -9.37 -7.13
C VAL A 28 9.61 -10.01 -7.20
N ARG A 29 9.52 -11.32 -7.45
CA ARG A 29 8.24 -12.05 -7.53
C ARG A 29 7.46 -11.89 -6.23
N LEU A 30 8.15 -11.98 -5.10
CA LEU A 30 7.55 -11.86 -3.79
C LEU A 30 7.03 -10.43 -3.53
N LEU A 31 7.79 -9.39 -3.88
CA LEU A 31 7.31 -8.00 -3.81
C LEU A 31 6.13 -7.74 -4.75
N ARG A 32 6.11 -8.30 -5.97
CA ARG A 32 4.95 -8.20 -6.87
C ARG A 32 3.70 -8.83 -6.24
N GLY A 33 3.86 -9.97 -5.56
CA GLY A 33 2.78 -10.60 -4.78
C GLY A 33 2.25 -9.67 -3.69
N HIS A 34 3.13 -9.00 -2.95
CA HIS A 34 2.73 -8.01 -1.94
C HIS A 34 2.02 -6.81 -2.54
N VAL A 35 2.49 -6.27 -3.67
CA VAL A 35 1.81 -5.18 -4.38
C VAL A 35 0.41 -5.60 -4.83
N ALA A 36 0.22 -6.83 -5.31
CA ALA A 36 -1.10 -7.35 -5.66
C ALA A 36 -2.03 -7.44 -4.43
N GLN A 37 -1.51 -7.93 -3.30
CA GLN A 37 -2.25 -8.03 -2.05
C GLN A 37 -2.64 -6.66 -1.49
N LEU A 38 -1.71 -5.69 -1.51
CA LEU A 38 -1.97 -4.31 -1.10
C LEU A 38 -2.96 -3.63 -2.05
N GLY A 39 -2.80 -3.83 -3.35
CA GLY A 39 -3.68 -3.29 -4.38
C GLY A 39 -5.13 -3.74 -4.23
N ALA A 40 -5.37 -5.01 -3.87
CA ALA A 40 -6.72 -5.53 -3.61
C ALA A 40 -7.45 -4.81 -2.45
N ARG A 41 -6.71 -4.16 -1.55
CA ARG A 41 -7.24 -3.43 -0.38
C ARG A 41 -7.21 -1.91 -0.55
N THR A 42 -6.69 -1.43 -1.68
CA THR A 42 -6.44 -0.01 -1.94
C THR A 42 -7.44 0.50 -2.97
N ALA A 43 -7.91 1.74 -2.82
CA ALA A 43 -8.78 2.34 -3.81
C ALA A 43 -8.06 2.46 -5.18
N PRO A 44 -8.76 2.21 -6.31
CA PRO A 44 -8.16 2.36 -7.62
C PRO A 44 -7.78 3.82 -7.89
N GLY A 45 -6.74 4.03 -8.71
CA GLY A 45 -6.31 5.36 -9.16
C GLY A 45 -5.40 6.11 -8.20
N ILE A 46 -4.97 5.50 -7.09
CA ILE A 46 -3.98 6.09 -6.19
C ILE A 46 -2.59 6.09 -6.87
N PRO A 47 -1.85 7.21 -6.89
CA PRO A 47 -0.56 7.32 -7.57
C PRO A 47 0.48 6.28 -7.13
N GLU A 48 0.55 6.00 -5.83
CA GLU A 48 1.47 5.02 -5.24
C GLU A 48 1.17 3.61 -5.76
N LEU A 49 -0.12 3.24 -5.85
CA LEU A 49 -0.54 1.96 -6.40
C LEU A 49 -0.21 1.86 -7.89
N MET A 50 -0.53 2.90 -8.67
CA MET A 50 -0.23 2.93 -10.11
C MET A 50 1.27 2.82 -10.38
N ARG A 51 2.11 3.50 -9.59
CA ARG A 51 3.57 3.42 -9.72
C ARG A 51 4.08 2.01 -9.43
N ALA A 52 3.62 1.39 -8.34
CA ALA A 52 4.00 0.02 -7.99
C ALA A 52 3.53 -0.98 -9.04
N GLN A 53 2.29 -0.88 -9.52
CA GLN A 53 1.73 -1.73 -10.57
C GLN A 53 2.48 -1.59 -11.90
N ARG A 54 2.84 -0.37 -12.29
CA ARG A 54 3.63 -0.13 -13.51
C ARG A 54 4.96 -0.87 -13.45
N LEU A 55 5.69 -0.75 -12.33
CA LEU A 55 6.92 -1.49 -12.12
C LEU A 55 6.66 -3.01 -12.17
N CYS A 56 5.58 -3.49 -11.56
CA CYS A 56 5.20 -4.91 -11.60
C CYS A 56 4.91 -5.42 -13.03
N SER A 57 4.41 -4.58 -13.92
CA SER A 57 4.12 -4.93 -15.32
C SER A 57 5.37 -5.00 -16.20
N ASP A 58 6.44 -4.29 -15.83
CA ASP A 58 7.70 -4.31 -16.58
C ASP A 58 8.35 -5.70 -16.54
N ARG A 59 9.16 -6.03 -17.55
CA ARG A 59 10.02 -7.24 -17.47
C ARG A 59 11.15 -7.00 -16.48
N ILE A 60 11.58 -8.05 -15.79
CA ILE A 60 12.77 -7.98 -14.95
C ILE A 60 13.98 -7.82 -15.89
N PRO A 61 14.82 -6.79 -15.69
CA PRO A 61 16.03 -6.59 -16.50
C PRO A 61 16.96 -7.80 -16.42
N GLU A 62 17.70 -8.11 -17.49
CA GLU A 62 18.69 -9.18 -17.47
C GLU A 62 19.98 -8.75 -16.75
N GLY A 63 20.63 -9.71 -16.09
CA GLY A 63 21.87 -9.49 -15.35
C GLY A 63 21.66 -9.01 -13.91
N TYR A 64 22.67 -9.24 -13.07
CA TYR A 64 22.58 -9.03 -11.63
C TYR A 64 22.37 -7.56 -11.24
N VAL A 65 23.21 -6.64 -11.74
CA VAL A 65 23.14 -5.22 -11.37
C VAL A 65 21.83 -4.56 -11.81
N PRO A 66 21.38 -4.69 -13.08
CA PRO A 66 20.10 -4.12 -13.52
C PRO A 66 18.89 -4.72 -12.76
N SER A 67 18.90 -6.03 -12.52
CA SER A 67 17.86 -6.70 -11.71
C SER A 67 17.80 -6.14 -10.29
N ARG A 68 18.95 -5.87 -9.67
CA ARG A 68 19.02 -5.36 -8.29
C ARG A 68 18.53 -3.91 -8.19
N VAL A 69 18.87 -3.06 -9.15
CA VAL A 69 18.34 -1.68 -9.21
C VAL A 69 16.82 -1.70 -9.39
N TYR A 70 16.33 -2.60 -10.23
CA TYR A 70 14.90 -2.82 -10.40
C TYR A 70 14.23 -3.31 -9.09
N LEU A 71 14.84 -4.27 -8.39
CA LEU A 71 14.38 -4.79 -7.10
C LEU A 71 14.27 -3.67 -6.05
N VAL A 72 15.30 -2.82 -5.92
CA VAL A 72 15.30 -1.67 -4.99
C VAL A 72 14.20 -0.68 -5.34
N SER A 73 14.00 -0.40 -6.63
CA SER A 73 12.96 0.50 -7.12
C SER A 73 11.56 -0.03 -6.80
N LEU A 74 11.35 -1.33 -6.98
CA LEU A 74 10.09 -2.01 -6.65
C LEU A 74 9.85 -2.00 -5.13
N ALA A 75 10.86 -2.33 -4.32
CA ALA A 75 10.74 -2.30 -2.86
C ALA A 75 10.38 -0.91 -2.33
N ARG A 76 10.96 0.14 -2.92
CA ARG A 76 10.66 1.54 -2.56
C ARG A 76 9.21 1.90 -2.88
N ALA A 77 8.73 1.50 -4.06
CA ALA A 77 7.32 1.69 -4.44
C ALA A 77 6.36 0.89 -3.54
N THR A 78 6.72 -0.33 -3.15
CA THR A 78 5.94 -1.13 -2.20
C THR A 78 5.88 -0.47 -0.82
N ARG A 79 6.99 0.10 -0.34
CA ARG A 79 7.02 0.87 0.91
C ARG A 79 6.11 2.09 0.86
N ASP A 80 6.17 2.86 -0.22
CA ASP A 80 5.33 4.05 -0.40
C ASP A 80 3.84 3.66 -0.43
N LEU A 81 3.50 2.53 -1.07
CA LEU A 81 2.15 1.98 -1.09
C LEU A 81 1.70 1.48 0.29
N MET A 82 2.54 0.77 1.04
CA MET A 82 2.23 0.35 2.41
C MET A 82 1.94 1.55 3.31
N ALA A 83 2.79 2.57 3.26
CA ALA A 83 2.58 3.80 4.02
C ALA A 83 1.26 4.50 3.65
N HIS A 84 0.82 4.38 2.40
CA HIS A 84 -0.49 4.88 1.98
C HIS A 84 -1.65 4.05 2.57
N VAL A 85 -1.55 2.73 2.50
CA VAL A 85 -2.57 1.81 3.05
C VAL A 85 -2.71 1.97 4.57
N GLU A 86 -1.60 2.12 5.28
CA GLU A 86 -1.58 2.37 6.73
C GLU A 86 -2.26 3.70 7.09
N ARG A 87 -2.05 4.75 6.28
CA ARG A 87 -2.73 6.05 6.44
C ARG A 87 -4.24 5.96 6.18
N GLY A 88 -4.69 5.02 5.34
CA GLY A 88 -6.10 4.84 4.98
C GLY A 88 -6.90 3.91 5.90
N SER A 89 -6.24 3.15 6.78
CA SER A 89 -6.90 2.18 7.67
C SER A 89 -7.34 2.86 8.99
N PRO A 90 -8.61 2.70 9.45
CA PRO A 90 -8.97 3.07 10.81
C PRO A 90 -8.22 2.13 11.77
N ALA A 91 -7.21 2.65 12.46
CA ALA A 91 -6.29 1.86 13.26
C ALA A 91 -7.01 1.09 14.39
N PRO A 92 -6.74 -0.20 14.61
CA PRO A 92 -6.88 -0.77 15.94
C PRO A 92 -5.72 -0.25 16.80
N ILE A 93 -6.08 0.21 17.99
CA ILE A 93 -5.18 0.77 18.99
C ILE A 93 -4.20 -0.34 19.40
N SER A 94 -2.91 -0.21 19.05
CA SER A 94 -1.86 -0.93 19.73
C SER A 94 -0.56 -0.14 19.73
N VAL A 95 0.16 -0.36 20.81
CA VAL A 95 1.11 0.52 21.46
C VAL A 95 2.52 0.17 20.97
N ASN A 96 3.38 1.19 20.99
CA ASN A 96 4.85 1.11 21.06
C ASN A 96 5.63 1.04 19.73
N GLY A 97 6.54 2.00 19.57
CA GLY A 97 7.50 2.08 18.45
C GLY A 97 7.30 3.32 17.60
N GLY A 98 8.03 4.38 17.91
CA GLY A 98 7.71 5.74 17.48
C GLY A 98 7.86 6.01 15.98
N GLN A 99 6.91 6.77 15.45
CA GLN A 99 7.21 7.90 14.55
C GLN A 99 6.03 8.86 14.56
N ARG A 100 6.32 10.09 15.01
CA ARG A 100 5.40 11.21 15.07
C ARG A 100 5.12 11.70 13.65
N HIS A 101 3.92 11.45 13.12
CA HIS A 101 3.31 12.31 12.11
C HIS A 101 1.81 12.40 12.39
N ARG A 102 1.45 13.34 13.27
CA ARG A 102 0.07 13.84 13.34
C ARG A 102 -0.12 14.80 12.18
N MET A 103 -1.08 14.53 11.31
CA MET A 103 -1.90 15.58 10.72
C MET A 103 -3.29 15.01 10.43
N PRO A 104 -4.37 15.67 10.88
CA PRO A 104 -5.72 15.15 10.74
C PRO A 104 -6.36 15.62 9.42
N THR A 105 -7.51 14.99 9.12
CA THR A 105 -8.58 15.46 8.21
C THR A 105 -8.38 15.34 6.70
N VAL A 106 -8.85 14.24 6.11
CA VAL A 106 -9.50 14.28 4.78
C VAL A 106 -10.82 13.49 4.70
N ASN A 107 -11.22 12.77 5.76
CA ASN A 107 -12.44 11.97 5.77
C ASN A 107 -13.70 12.72 6.25
N VAL A 108 -13.78 14.05 6.10
CA VAL A 108 -15.03 14.78 6.36
C VAL A 108 -16.03 14.56 5.21
N VAL A 109 -15.56 14.57 3.97
CA VAL A 109 -16.43 14.58 2.77
C VAL A 109 -17.24 13.29 2.62
N ARG A 110 -16.65 12.13 2.95
CA ARG A 110 -17.40 10.86 2.91
C ARG A 110 -18.33 10.70 4.10
N GLY A 111 -17.98 11.23 5.27
CA GLY A 111 -18.86 11.23 6.45
C GLY A 111 -20.10 12.09 6.23
N THR A 112 -19.96 13.26 5.59
CA THR A 112 -21.10 14.14 5.27
C THR A 112 -22.07 13.52 4.27
N ILE A 113 -21.57 12.82 3.24
CA ILE A 113 -22.43 12.14 2.25
C ILE A 113 -23.23 11.02 2.92
N LEU A 114 -22.60 10.27 3.82
CA LEU A 114 -23.25 9.15 4.50
C LEU A 114 -24.29 9.62 5.53
N ALA A 115 -23.98 10.69 6.27
CA ALA A 115 -24.94 11.33 7.16
C ALA A 115 -26.14 11.93 6.40
N LEU A 116 -25.89 12.56 5.25
CA LEU A 116 -26.95 13.11 4.40
C LEU A 116 -27.86 12.01 3.84
N ALA A 117 -27.30 10.90 3.35
CA ALA A 117 -28.07 9.76 2.86
C ALA A 117 -28.94 9.13 3.96
N LEU A 118 -28.41 8.99 5.18
CA LEU A 118 -29.16 8.50 6.34
C LEU A 118 -30.29 9.46 6.73
N ALA A 119 -30.04 10.77 6.74
CA ALA A 119 -31.06 11.77 7.01
C ALA A 119 -32.20 11.70 5.98
N CYS A 120 -31.87 11.56 4.69
CA CYS A 120 -32.86 11.35 3.64
C CYS A 120 -33.65 10.04 3.82
N LEU A 121 -33.01 8.95 4.23
CA LEU A 121 -33.67 7.67 4.47
C LEU A 121 -34.65 7.74 5.65
N VAL A 122 -34.26 8.39 6.75
CA VAL A 122 -35.12 8.58 7.93
C VAL A 122 -36.31 9.48 7.60
N LEU A 123 -36.10 10.57 6.85
CA LEU A 123 -37.19 11.42 6.37
C LEU A 123 -38.15 10.62 5.49
N ALA A 124 -37.65 9.86 4.51
CA ALA A 124 -38.48 9.05 3.63
C ALA A 124 -39.30 7.99 4.39
N ALA A 125 -38.73 7.39 5.45
CA ALA A 125 -39.43 6.44 6.30
C ALA A 125 -40.42 7.09 7.29
N SER A 126 -40.26 8.39 7.56
CA SER A 126 -41.10 9.14 8.51
C SER A 126 -42.25 9.88 7.84
N LEU A 127 -42.29 9.97 6.51
CA LEU A 127 -43.46 10.45 5.81
C LEU A 127 -44.54 9.34 5.80
N PRO A 128 -45.72 9.57 6.40
CA PRO A 128 -46.86 8.74 6.12
C PRO A 128 -47.19 8.95 4.64
N TRP A 129 -47.06 7.88 3.88
CA TRP A 129 -47.57 7.78 2.53
C TRP A 129 -49.09 7.76 2.67
N THR A 130 -49.68 8.95 2.63
CA THR A 130 -51.13 9.16 2.51
C THR A 130 -51.54 8.92 1.07
#